data_AF-A0A7V8W1C0-F1
#
_entry.id   AF-A0A7V8W1C0-F1
#
_cell.length_a   1.000
_cell.length_b   1.000
_cell.length_c   1.000
_cell.angle_alpha   90.00
_cell.angle_beta   90.00
_cell.angle_gamma   90.00
#
_symmetry.space_group_name_H-M   'P 1'
#
loop_
_entity.id
_entity.type
_entity.pdbx_description
1 polymer ?
#
loop_
_entity_poly.entity_id
_entity_poly.type
_entity_poly.pdbx_seq_one_letter_code
_entity_poly.pdbx_strand_id
1 'polypeptide(L)'
;GRGIDYGFVGDIDKVDVSFFQSLLNQDLTIVVAPIMHDGNGQLLNTNADTVAQEIAKALSHDYDVNLIYSFEKNGVLENAADDATLLKKISSEKFKKMKADGAIFAGMIPKLDSAFAALNDGVKKVIIGKAENIRELIRGETGTTIIND
;
A
#
# COMPACT_ATOMS: atom_id res chain seq x y z
N GLY A 1 -15.32 -20.69 -16.35
CA GLY A 1 -16.34 -19.97 -15.56
C GLY A 1 -16.63 -18.66 -16.26
N ARG A 2 -17.88 -18.19 -16.28
CA ARG A 2 -18.21 -16.88 -16.85
C ARG A 2 -17.47 -15.83 -16.01
N GLY A 3 -16.50 -15.14 -16.62
CA GLY A 3 -15.78 -14.05 -15.98
C GLY A 3 -16.79 -12.99 -15.54
N ILE A 4 -16.67 -12.56 -14.29
CA ILE A 4 -17.44 -11.44 -13.78
C ILE A 4 -16.95 -10.20 -14.54
N ASP A 5 -17.87 -9.54 -15.26
CA ASP A 5 -17.59 -8.29 -15.97
C ASP A 5 -17.65 -7.14 -14.97
N TYR A 6 -16.48 -6.65 -14.56
CA TYR A 6 -16.35 -5.52 -13.63
C TYR A 6 -16.40 -4.15 -14.35
N GLY A 7 -16.71 -4.11 -15.66
CA GLY A 7 -16.68 -2.88 -16.46
C GLY A 7 -15.25 -2.44 -16.78
N PHE A 8 -14.98 -1.13 -16.79
CA PHE A 8 -13.65 -0.55 -17.06
C PHE A 8 -12.71 -0.63 -15.84
N VAL A 9 -12.51 -1.83 -15.29
CA VAL A 9 -11.61 -2.09 -14.17
C VAL A 9 -10.45 -2.94 -14.68
N GLY A 10 -9.22 -2.51 -14.38
CA GLY A 10 -8.00 -3.19 -14.82
C GLY A 10 -6.98 -3.35 -13.72
N ASP A 11 -6.23 -4.46 -13.79
CA ASP A 11 -5.00 -4.69 -13.02
C ASP A 11 -3.80 -4.01 -13.70
N ILE A 12 -2.73 -3.80 -12.95
CA ILE A 12 -1.52 -3.12 -13.45
C ILE A 12 -0.55 -4.17 -13.95
N ASP A 13 -0.33 -4.19 -15.27
CA ASP A 13 0.65 -5.09 -15.88
C ASP A 13 2.08 -4.56 -15.77
N LYS A 14 2.25 -3.23 -15.84
CA LYS A 14 3.56 -2.59 -15.88
C LYS A 14 3.50 -1.14 -15.42
N VAL A 15 4.54 -0.72 -14.70
CA VAL A 15 4.85 0.69 -14.40
C VAL A 15 5.98 1.16 -15.30
N ASP A 16 5.84 2.33 -15.94
CA ASP A 16 6.92 2.97 -16.69
C ASP A 16 7.90 3.67 -15.73
N VAL A 17 8.83 2.89 -15.18
CA VAL A 17 9.86 3.37 -14.26
C VAL A 17 10.69 4.51 -14.87
N SER A 18 10.98 4.44 -16.17
CA SER A 18 11.81 5.46 -16.85
C SER A 18 11.15 6.84 -16.85
N PHE A 19 9.81 6.88 -16.99
CA PHE A 19 9.03 8.09 -16.88
C PHE A 19 9.15 8.70 -15.48
N PHE A 20 8.93 7.91 -14.42
CA PHE A 20 9.07 8.38 -13.05
C PHE A 20 10.49 8.88 -12.74
N GLN A 21 11.52 8.13 -13.15
CA GLN A 21 12.92 8.53 -12.98
C GLN A 21 13.21 9.89 -13.65
N SER A 22 12.69 10.11 -14.87
CA SER A 22 12.90 11.37 -15.58
C SER A 22 12.33 12.59 -14.84
N LEU A 23 11.19 12.42 -14.17
CA LEU A 23 10.55 13.48 -13.38
C LEU A 23 11.25 13.70 -12.04
N LEU A 24 11.64 12.60 -11.37
CA LEU A 24 12.37 12.66 -10.10
C LEU A 24 13.74 13.33 -10.28
N ASN A 25 14.44 13.06 -11.39
CA ASN A 25 15.72 13.70 -11.72
C ASN A 25 15.61 15.22 -11.97
N GLN A 26 14.40 15.74 -12.12
CA GLN A 26 14.11 17.17 -12.25
C GLN A 26 13.61 17.79 -10.93
N ASP A 27 13.75 17.07 -9.80
CA ASP A 27 13.28 17.47 -8.48
C ASP A 27 11.75 17.75 -8.42
N LEU A 28 10.97 17.08 -9.26
CA LEU A 28 9.52 17.26 -9.31
C LEU A 28 8.80 16.34 -8.32
N THR A 29 7.76 16.89 -7.68
CA THR A 29 6.79 16.11 -6.91
C THR A 29 5.71 15.55 -7.84
N ILE A 30 5.58 14.22 -7.87
CA ILE A 30 4.68 13.52 -8.79
C ILE A 30 3.36 13.23 -8.05
N VAL A 31 2.24 13.65 -8.65
CA VAL A 31 0.89 13.35 -8.17
C VAL A 31 0.20 12.46 -9.21
N VAL A 32 -0.21 11.26 -8.79
CA VAL A 32 -0.76 10.23 -9.69
C VAL A 32 -2.24 10.03 -9.40
N ALA A 33 -3.08 10.14 -10.44
CA ALA A 33 -4.47 9.71 -10.37
C ALA A 33 -4.55 8.21 -10.70
N PRO A 34 -5.43 7.43 -10.04
CA PRO A 34 -5.49 5.97 -10.21
C PRO A 34 -6.28 5.55 -11.46
N ILE A 35 -5.85 6.05 -12.62
CA ILE A 35 -6.42 5.76 -13.94
C ILE A 35 -5.31 5.19 -14.81
N MET A 36 -5.59 4.05 -15.43
CA MET A 36 -4.67 3.31 -16.29
C MET A 36 -5.21 3.22 -17.72
N HIS A 37 -4.42 2.66 -18.63
CA HIS A 37 -4.86 2.38 -19.99
C HIS A 37 -4.44 0.98 -20.44
N ASP A 38 -5.22 0.40 -21.37
CA ASP A 38 -4.93 -0.91 -21.97
C ASP A 38 -3.87 -0.88 -23.09
N GLY A 39 -3.43 0.32 -23.49
CA GLY A 39 -2.49 0.54 -24.58
C GLY A 39 -3.14 0.78 -25.95
N ASN A 40 -4.45 0.57 -26.06
CA ASN A 40 -5.27 0.84 -27.25
C ASN A 40 -6.13 2.10 -27.09
N GLY A 41 -5.89 2.89 -26.03
CA GLY A 41 -6.60 4.13 -25.74
C GLY A 41 -7.82 3.96 -24.83
N GLN A 42 -8.11 2.75 -24.32
CA GLN A 42 -9.17 2.55 -23.34
C GLN A 42 -8.64 2.88 -21.94
N LEU A 43 -9.34 3.78 -21.24
CA LEU A 43 -9.06 4.10 -19.84
C LEU A 43 -9.70 3.07 -18.90
N LEU A 44 -8.98 2.74 -17.84
CA LEU A 44 -9.38 1.76 -16.82
C LEU A 44 -9.25 2.40 -15.44
N ASN A 45 -10.25 2.19 -14.60
CA ASN A 45 -10.22 2.57 -13.20
C ASN A 45 -9.53 1.47 -12.37
N THR A 46 -8.58 1.85 -11.54
CA THR A 46 -7.83 0.93 -10.69
C THR A 46 -7.87 1.40 -9.25
N ASN A 47 -7.75 0.49 -8.28
CA ASN A 47 -7.70 0.87 -6.87
C ASN A 47 -6.44 1.71 -6.58
N ALA A 48 -6.60 2.85 -5.90
CA ALA A 48 -5.47 3.73 -5.57
C ALA A 48 -4.39 3.07 -4.70
N ASP A 49 -4.78 2.18 -3.79
CA ASP A 49 -3.84 1.43 -2.95
C ASP A 49 -2.97 0.51 -3.82
N THR A 50 -3.57 -0.13 -4.84
CA THR A 50 -2.88 -0.98 -5.82
C THR A 50 -1.93 -0.15 -6.69
N VAL A 51 -2.37 1.03 -7.16
CA VAL A 51 -1.50 1.95 -7.93
C VAL A 51 -0.29 2.37 -7.12
N ALA A 52 -0.49 2.81 -5.87
CA ALA A 52 0.60 3.21 -4.98
C ALA A 52 1.56 2.03 -4.71
N GLN A 53 1.01 0.83 -4.50
CA GLN A 53 1.79 -0.39 -4.26
C GLN A 53 2.67 -0.74 -5.46
N GLU A 54 2.11 -0.80 -6.66
CA GLU A 54 2.86 -1.21 -7.86
C GLU A 54 3.92 -0.17 -8.25
N ILE A 55 3.64 1.13 -8.09
CA ILE A 55 4.65 2.18 -8.26
C ILE A 55 5.77 2.00 -7.23
N ALA A 56 5.43 1.76 -5.96
CA ALA A 56 6.41 1.61 -4.90
C ALA A 56 7.32 0.40 -5.14
N LYS A 57 6.74 -0.74 -5.52
CA LYS A 57 7.48 -1.94 -5.91
C LYS A 57 8.41 -1.69 -7.08
N ALA A 58 7.89 -1.13 -8.17
CA ALA A 58 8.66 -0.89 -9.39
C ALA A 58 9.86 0.04 -9.14
N LEU A 59 9.67 1.11 -8.35
CA LEU A 59 10.74 2.05 -8.01
C LEU A 59 11.71 1.51 -6.95
N SER A 60 11.30 0.53 -6.13
CA SER A 60 12.16 -0.01 -5.06
C SER A 60 13.39 -0.77 -5.57
N HIS A 61 13.41 -1.15 -6.85
CA HIS A 61 14.60 -1.74 -7.48
C HIS A 61 15.73 -0.73 -7.68
N ASP A 62 15.40 0.56 -7.78
CA ASP A 62 16.37 1.65 -8.04
C ASP A 62 16.53 2.61 -6.86
N TYR A 63 15.55 2.68 -5.96
CA TYR A 63 15.49 3.66 -4.87
C TYR A 63 15.11 3.05 -3.51
N ASP A 64 15.51 3.72 -2.43
CA ASP A 64 14.98 3.47 -1.09
C ASP A 64 13.52 3.95 -1.00
N VAL A 65 12.56 3.06 -1.25
CA VAL A 65 11.13 3.40 -1.27
C VAL A 65 10.46 3.02 0.04
N ASN A 66 9.74 3.98 0.64
CA ASN A 66 8.79 3.74 1.73
C ASN A 66 7.36 3.94 1.21
N LEU A 67 6.48 2.99 1.50
CA LEU A 67 5.06 3.06 1.15
C LEU A 67 4.24 3.42 2.39
N ILE A 68 3.45 4.48 2.31
CA ILE A 68 2.68 4.98 3.44
C ILE A 68 1.21 5.01 3.04
N TYR A 69 0.40 4.22 3.74
CA TYR A 69 -1.04 4.27 3.62
C TYR A 69 -1.65 5.13 4.72
N SER A 70 -2.49 6.05 4.28
CA SER A 70 -3.10 7.10 5.07
C SER A 70 -4.61 6.87 5.12
N PHE A 71 -5.15 6.62 6.30
CA PHE A 71 -6.56 6.28 6.55
C PHE A 71 -7.16 7.12 7.69
N GLU A 72 -8.41 6.86 8.03
CA GLU A 72 -9.11 7.55 9.13
C GLU A 72 -8.69 7.05 10.53
N LYS A 73 -8.21 5.80 10.61
CA LYS A 73 -7.81 5.13 11.86
C LYS A 73 -6.32 5.31 12.15
N ASN A 74 -5.96 5.22 13.43
CA ASN A 74 -4.58 5.40 13.90
C ASN A 74 -3.58 4.36 13.37
N GLY A 75 -4.05 3.23 12.82
CA GLY A 75 -3.23 2.15 12.25
C GLY A 75 -3.98 0.83 12.31
N VAL A 76 -3.25 -0.27 12.43
CA VAL A 76 -3.79 -1.62 12.67
C VAL A 76 -4.09 -1.76 14.16
N LEU A 77 -5.36 -2.03 14.49
CA LEU A 77 -5.82 -2.28 15.84
C LEU A 77 -6.04 -3.78 16.05
N GLU A 78 -5.72 -4.33 17.22
CA GLU A 78 -6.12 -5.70 17.57
C GLU A 78 -7.64 -5.80 17.80
N ASN A 79 -8.26 -4.71 18.24
CA ASN A 79 -9.70 -4.56 18.33
C ASN A 79 -10.13 -3.25 17.65
N ALA A 80 -10.92 -3.36 16.58
CA ALA A 80 -11.36 -2.20 15.80
C ALA A 80 -12.21 -1.18 16.59
N ALA A 81 -12.79 -1.60 17.71
CA ALA A 81 -13.59 -0.75 18.61
C ALA A 81 -12.75 -0.06 19.70
N ASP A 82 -11.48 -0.43 19.86
CA ASP A 82 -10.60 0.10 20.91
C ASP A 82 -9.29 0.62 20.32
N ASP A 83 -9.20 1.95 20.19
CA ASP A 83 -8.00 2.63 19.69
C ASP A 83 -6.76 2.41 20.57
N ALA A 84 -6.92 1.99 21.84
CA ALA A 84 -5.81 1.64 22.72
C ALA A 84 -5.08 0.36 22.28
N THR A 85 -5.71 -0.46 21.43
CA THR A 85 -5.14 -1.71 20.90
C THR A 85 -4.29 -1.50 19.64
N LEU A 86 -3.78 -0.28 19.42
CA LEU A 86 -2.92 0.04 18.29
C LEU A 86 -1.62 -0.78 18.32
N LEU A 87 -1.38 -1.49 17.23
CA LEU A 87 -0.12 -2.15 16.96
C LEU A 87 0.89 -1.15 16.43
N LYS A 88 1.96 -0.88 17.17
CA LYS A 88 3.08 -0.07 16.65
C LYS A 88 3.84 -0.78 15.53
N LYS A 89 3.93 -2.11 15.64
CA LYS A 89 4.58 -2.97 14.65
C LYS A 89 3.76 -4.23 14.43
N ILE A 90 3.72 -4.71 13.19
CA ILE A 90 3.16 -6.01 12.84
C ILE A 90 4.11 -6.73 11.91
N SER A 91 4.34 -8.00 12.18
CA SER A 91 5.15 -8.87 11.37
C SER A 91 4.33 -9.92 10.64
N SER A 92 4.93 -10.62 9.68
CA SER A 92 4.22 -11.64 8.88
C SER A 92 3.71 -12.77 9.77
N GLU A 93 4.51 -13.20 10.75
CA GLU A 93 4.10 -14.24 11.70
C GLU A 93 2.93 -13.77 12.58
N LYS A 94 3.02 -12.57 13.16
CA LYS A 94 1.95 -12.01 14.00
C LYS A 94 0.66 -11.85 13.18
N PHE A 95 0.77 -11.36 11.96
CA PHE A 95 -0.36 -11.21 11.05
C PHE A 95 -1.06 -12.54 10.76
N LYS A 96 -0.30 -13.59 10.40
CA LYS A 96 -0.85 -14.93 10.14
C LYS A 96 -1.61 -15.48 11.35
N LYS A 97 -1.05 -15.32 12.55
CA LYS A 97 -1.71 -15.74 13.80
C LYS A 97 -3.02 -14.99 14.01
N MET A 98 -2.99 -13.65 13.96
CA MET A 98 -4.20 -12.86 14.19
C MET A 98 -5.28 -13.09 13.10
N LYS A 99 -4.89 -13.40 11.86
CA LYS A 99 -5.80 -13.80 10.78
C LYS A 99 -6.47 -15.15 11.08
N ALA A 100 -5.72 -16.13 11.59
CA ALA A 100 -6.26 -17.43 12.00
C ALA A 100 -7.19 -17.32 13.23
N ASP A 101 -6.85 -16.43 14.17
CA ASP A 101 -7.63 -16.19 15.40
C ASP A 101 -8.88 -15.31 15.16
N GLY A 102 -9.08 -14.78 13.95
CA GLY A 102 -10.18 -13.87 13.62
C GLY A 102 -10.10 -12.49 14.28
N ALA A 103 -8.94 -12.14 14.84
CA ALA A 103 -8.70 -10.88 15.54
C ALA A 103 -8.46 -9.68 14.60
N ILE A 104 -8.18 -9.93 13.31
CA ILE A 104 -8.01 -8.86 12.32
C ILE A 104 -9.34 -8.52 11.68
N PHE A 105 -9.66 -7.23 11.66
CA PHE A 105 -10.80 -6.72 10.90
C PHE A 105 -10.70 -7.11 9.42
N ALA A 106 -11.76 -7.69 8.87
CA ALA A 106 -11.76 -8.24 7.51
C ALA A 106 -11.28 -7.24 6.44
N GLY A 107 -11.59 -5.95 6.57
CA GLY A 107 -11.13 -4.90 5.66
C GLY A 107 -9.63 -4.59 5.71
N MET A 108 -8.93 -4.97 6.78
CA MET A 108 -7.48 -4.79 6.93
C MET A 108 -6.67 -5.94 6.36
N ILE A 109 -7.27 -7.13 6.21
CA ILE A 109 -6.61 -8.31 5.64
C ILE A 109 -6.02 -8.01 4.25
N PRO A 110 -6.77 -7.51 3.25
CA PRO A 110 -6.21 -7.26 1.92
C PRO A 110 -5.10 -6.19 1.94
N LYS A 111 -5.22 -5.18 2.82
CA LYS A 111 -4.20 -4.13 2.95
C LYS A 111 -2.88 -4.65 3.52
N LEU A 112 -2.97 -5.54 4.51
CA LEU A 112 -1.81 -6.17 5.11
C LEU A 112 -1.18 -7.18 4.16
N ASP A 113 -1.98 -8.00 3.46
CA ASP A 113 -1.49 -8.90 2.41
C ASP A 113 -0.73 -8.10 1.31
N SER A 114 -1.31 -6.99 0.83
CA SER A 114 -0.67 -6.04 -0.10
C SER A 114 0.64 -5.45 0.45
N ALA A 115 0.65 -5.02 1.71
CA ALA A 115 1.84 -4.45 2.32
C ALA A 115 3.00 -5.45 2.43
N PHE A 116 2.72 -6.70 2.83
CA PHE A 116 3.75 -7.74 2.86
C PHE A 116 4.25 -8.08 1.47
N ALA A 117 3.38 -8.11 0.46
CA ALA A 117 3.79 -8.28 -0.93
C ALA A 117 4.74 -7.15 -1.39
N ALA A 118 4.43 -5.90 -1.04
CA ALA A 118 5.31 -4.76 -1.34
C ALA A 118 6.70 -4.90 -0.68
N LEU A 119 6.75 -5.28 0.60
CA LEU A 119 8.01 -5.50 1.32
C LEU A 119 8.85 -6.62 0.68
N ASN A 120 8.21 -7.71 0.27
CA ASN A 120 8.89 -8.84 -0.38
C ASN A 120 9.49 -8.48 -1.74
N ASP A 121 8.90 -7.49 -2.43
CA ASP A 121 9.34 -7.04 -3.75
C ASP A 121 10.39 -5.90 -3.68
N GLY A 122 10.86 -5.53 -2.48
CA GLY A 122 11.97 -4.60 -2.29
C GLY A 122 11.61 -3.28 -1.59
N VAL A 123 10.32 -3.01 -1.35
CA VAL A 123 9.92 -1.81 -0.58
C VAL A 123 10.52 -1.89 0.82
N LYS A 124 11.20 -0.81 1.24
CA LYS A 124 11.98 -0.79 2.48
C LYS A 124 11.13 -0.80 3.73
N LYS A 125 9.98 -0.12 3.68
CA LYS A 125 9.07 0.01 4.81
C LYS A 125 7.66 0.28 4.31
N VAL A 126 6.68 -0.36 4.97
CA VAL A 126 5.28 0.00 4.81
C VAL A 126 4.72 0.49 6.14
N ILE A 127 4.03 1.63 6.12
CA ILE A 127 3.40 2.22 7.32
C ILE A 127 1.92 2.44 7.03
N ILE A 128 1.05 2.07 7.98
CA ILE A 128 -0.38 2.34 7.94
C ILE A 128 -0.74 3.24 9.11
N GLY A 129 -1.42 4.36 8.86
CA GLY A 129 -1.94 5.16 9.97
C GLY A 129 -2.82 6.33 9.54
N LYS A 130 -3.02 7.25 10.48
CA LYS A 130 -4.01 8.31 10.37
C LYS A 130 -3.55 9.48 9.50
N ALA A 131 -4.39 9.92 8.56
CA ALA A 131 -4.06 10.93 7.57
C ALA A 131 -3.62 12.28 8.13
N GLU A 132 -4.25 12.70 9.22
CA GLU A 132 -3.93 13.95 9.91
C GLU A 132 -2.51 13.97 10.48
N ASN A 133 -1.89 12.80 10.67
CA ASN A 133 -0.54 12.64 11.22
C ASN A 133 0.49 12.27 10.15
N ILE A 134 0.27 12.64 8.88
CA ILE A 134 1.12 12.20 7.76
C ILE A 134 2.62 12.50 7.95
N ARG A 135 2.97 13.62 8.61
CA ARG A 135 4.36 13.99 8.87
C ARG A 135 5.03 13.06 9.87
N GLU A 136 4.29 12.66 10.90
CA GLU A 136 4.72 11.71 11.93
C GLU A 136 4.75 10.29 11.36
N LEU A 137 3.82 9.95 10.45
CA LEU A 137 3.81 8.68 9.72
C LEU A 137 5.06 8.53 8.85
N ILE A 138 5.43 9.55 8.08
CA ILE A 138 6.65 9.54 7.25
C ILE A 138 7.90 9.29 8.10
N ARG A 139 7.93 9.83 9.32
CA ARG A 139 9.02 9.62 10.30
C ARG A 139 8.94 8.28 11.03
N GLY A 140 7.82 7.56 10.94
CA GLY A 140 7.57 6.31 11.66
C GLY A 140 7.33 6.49 13.16
N GLU A 141 6.91 7.67 13.60
CA GLU A 141 6.64 8.01 15.00
C GLU A 141 5.22 7.57 15.44
N THR A 142 4.30 7.51 14.48
CA THR A 142 2.91 7.08 14.68
C THR A 142 2.53 5.99 13.67
N GLY A 143 1.35 5.41 13.82
CA GLY A 143 0.88 4.34 12.93
C GLY A 143 1.39 2.95 13.31
N THR A 144 1.13 2.02 12.40
CA THR A 144 1.64 0.65 12.43
C THR A 144 2.71 0.50 11.35
N THR A 145 3.92 0.18 11.77
CA THR A 145 4.99 -0.22 10.85
C THR A 145 4.89 -1.71 10.55
N ILE A 146 4.90 -2.06 9.28
CA ILE A 146 4.89 -3.45 8.83
C ILE A 146 6.33 -3.86 8.57
N ILE A 147 6.74 -4.99 9.12
CA ILE A 147 8.10 -5.51 9.03
C ILE A 147 8.10 -6.94 8.47
N ASN A 148 9.10 -7.25 7.64
CA ASN A 148 9.45 -8.62 7.31
C ASN A 148 10.34 -9.19 8.41
N ASP A 149 10.04 -10.42 8.81
CA ASP A 149 10.83 -11.24 9.74
C ASP A 149 11.95 -11.98 9.00
#